data_AF-A0A941WN13-F1
#
_entry.id   AF-A0A941WN13-F1
#
_cell.length_a   1.000
_cell.length_b   1.000
_cell.length_c   1.000
_cell.angle_alpha   90.00
_cell.angle_beta   90.00
_cell.angle_gamma   90.00
#
_symmetry.space_group_name_H-M   'P 1'
#
loop_
_entity.id
_entity.type
_entity.pdbx_description
1 polymer ?
#
loop_
_entity_poly.entity_id
_entity_poly.type
_entity_poly.pdbx_seq_one_letter_code
_entity_poly.pdbx_strand_id
1 'polypeptide(L)'
;MKKLVLLSYILCGFTFLSCSKFLEENPRDQISEEEAYDNATSVYLNTVATLYNYVGGYSDSQGLQGTYRGVYDLNTFTTDEAILPTRGGDWYDGGFWQGLFLHKWGVSSDAIRATWEYLYKVIVLSNKSLERLDEFYKQTNNRYIPAYMAEVRAFRAMYYYYLVDMFGRVPLVLSSSTPMKDVKQSTRQEVFELVVKELQEAAPLLSAERSNQLGDYYGRLTRPVAYFLLAKLALNAEVYTNNNWTAGSQPDGKSVFFEVGGQRLNAWETVIAYCDSITALGYQLSRTYEENFSVFNETSVENIFTIPMDKNFYTNQMQYLFRSRHYNHAKAYGLSGENGSAATIEALRTFGYDTDSVDVRFSKCYFAGVVLDLNGDTVRI
;
A
#
# COMPACT_ATOMS: atom_id res chain seq x y z
N MET A 1 14.63 43.54 -66.60
CA MET A 1 14.35 42.18 -66.07
C MET A 1 15.49 41.59 -65.21
N LYS A 2 16.78 41.82 -65.49
CA LYS A 2 17.88 41.28 -64.65
C LYS A 2 18.02 41.90 -63.24
N LYS A 3 17.52 43.12 -62.98
CA LYS A 3 17.57 43.76 -61.65
C LYS A 3 16.46 43.32 -60.68
N LEU A 4 15.34 42.78 -61.17
CA LEU A 4 14.25 42.27 -60.32
C LEU A 4 14.52 40.86 -59.78
N VAL A 5 15.32 40.07 -60.50
CA VAL A 5 15.70 38.72 -60.06
C VAL A 5 16.66 38.78 -58.87
N LEU A 6 17.56 39.76 -58.82
CA LEU A 6 18.52 39.91 -57.72
C LEU A 6 17.86 40.35 -56.39
N LEU A 7 16.77 41.14 -56.44
CA LEU A 7 16.00 41.51 -55.24
C LEU A 7 15.22 40.31 -54.66
N SER A 8 14.77 39.39 -55.51
CA SER A 8 14.07 38.17 -55.09
C SER A 8 15.00 37.22 -54.30
N TYR A 9 16.26 37.12 -54.69
CA TYR A 9 17.24 36.28 -53.98
C TYR A 9 17.69 36.87 -52.63
N ILE A 10 17.69 38.19 -52.47
CA ILE A 10 18.03 38.84 -51.19
C ILE A 10 16.85 38.76 -50.20
N LEU A 11 15.60 38.77 -50.68
CA LEU A 11 14.42 38.66 -49.83
C LEU A 11 14.14 37.22 -49.36
N CYS A 12 14.58 36.20 -50.12
CA CYS A 12 14.51 34.79 -49.71
C CYS A 12 15.62 34.35 -48.73
N GLY A 13 16.65 35.19 -48.50
CA GLY A 13 17.76 34.87 -47.59
C GLY A 13 17.47 35.09 -46.11
N PHE A 14 16.36 35.76 -45.77
CA PHE A 14 16.02 36.14 -44.38
C PHE A 14 15.00 35.22 -43.69
N THR A 15 14.48 34.19 -44.36
CA THR A 15 13.41 33.33 -43.81
C THR A 15 13.88 32.05 -43.13
N PHE A 16 15.20 31.84 -42.95
CA PHE A 16 15.75 30.65 -42.28
C PHE A 16 16.36 30.91 -40.90
N LEU A 17 16.04 32.04 -40.26
CA LEU A 17 16.20 32.16 -38.80
C LEU A 17 14.99 31.47 -38.15
N SER A 18 15.05 30.14 -38.09
CA SER A 18 14.15 29.32 -37.29
C SER A 18 14.28 29.75 -35.83
N CYS A 19 13.28 30.48 -35.33
CA CYS A 19 13.11 30.80 -33.91
C CYS A 19 12.65 29.54 -33.12
N SER A 20 13.32 28.40 -33.27
CA SER A 20 12.99 27.19 -32.52
C SER A 20 13.07 27.42 -31.01
N LYS A 21 14.02 28.27 -30.57
CA LYS A 21 14.16 28.71 -29.17
C LYS A 21 13.01 29.58 -28.61
N PHE A 22 12.21 30.22 -29.46
CA PHE A 22 11.05 31.01 -28.99
C PHE A 22 9.85 30.12 -28.65
N LEU A 23 9.82 28.90 -29.20
CA LEU A 23 8.78 27.90 -28.97
C LEU A 23 9.20 26.83 -27.93
N GLU A 24 10.44 26.89 -27.44
CA GLU A 24 10.88 26.11 -26.28
C GLU A 24 10.35 26.76 -25.01
N GLU A 25 9.17 26.31 -24.58
CA GLU A 25 8.54 26.72 -23.33
C GLU A 25 9.08 25.84 -22.20
N ASN A 26 9.79 26.45 -21.25
CA ASN A 26 10.16 25.82 -19.98
C ASN A 26 9.06 26.13 -18.95
N PRO A 27 8.22 25.16 -18.56
CA PRO A 27 7.20 25.39 -17.54
C PRO A 27 7.90 25.83 -16.25
N ARG A 28 7.51 26.97 -15.67
CA ARG A 28 8.13 27.48 -14.43
C ARG A 28 7.62 26.77 -13.18
N ASP A 29 6.57 25.99 -13.37
CA ASP A 29 5.75 25.29 -12.40
C ASP A 29 5.95 23.76 -12.46
N GLN A 30 6.89 23.29 -13.29
CA GLN A 30 7.32 21.89 -13.35
C GLN A 30 8.85 21.84 -13.46
N ILE A 31 9.47 20.83 -12.82
CA ILE A 31 10.88 20.53 -13.04
C ILE A 31 10.98 19.96 -14.46
N SER A 32 11.94 20.44 -15.25
CA SER A 32 12.16 19.89 -16.59
C SER A 32 12.53 18.40 -16.51
N GLU A 33 12.21 17.59 -17.53
CA GLU A 33 12.59 16.16 -17.51
C GLU A 33 14.11 15.97 -17.37
N GLU A 34 14.91 16.89 -17.92
CA GLU A 34 16.36 16.86 -17.86
C GLU A 34 16.90 17.14 -16.43
N GLU A 35 16.27 18.06 -15.68
CA GLU A 35 16.60 18.34 -14.27
C GLU A 35 16.02 17.29 -13.31
N ALA A 36 14.88 16.67 -13.64
CA ALA A 36 14.24 15.67 -12.79
C ALA A 36 15.05 14.37 -12.69
N TYR A 37 15.94 14.10 -13.66
CA TYR A 37 16.69 12.85 -13.77
C TYR A 37 18.20 13.08 -13.95
N ASP A 38 18.72 14.21 -13.50
CA ASP A 38 20.12 14.61 -13.69
C ASP A 38 21.15 13.73 -12.95
N ASN A 39 20.77 13.19 -11.80
CA ASN A 39 21.64 12.41 -10.94
C ASN A 39 20.89 11.28 -10.20
N ALA A 40 21.64 10.35 -9.60
CA ALA A 40 21.08 9.16 -8.95
C ALA A 40 20.09 9.48 -7.81
N THR A 41 20.27 10.61 -7.12
CA THR A 41 19.38 11.05 -6.05
C THR A 41 18.08 11.58 -6.63
N SER A 42 18.13 12.47 -7.62
CA SER A 42 16.93 13.00 -8.28
C SER A 42 16.12 11.88 -8.94
N VAL A 43 16.79 10.95 -9.61
CA VAL A 43 16.15 9.76 -10.20
C VAL A 43 15.44 8.94 -9.13
N TYR A 44 16.09 8.65 -8.00
CA TYR A 44 15.46 7.94 -6.89
C TYR A 44 14.23 8.69 -6.35
N LEU A 45 14.37 9.99 -6.09
CA LEU A 45 13.30 10.81 -5.53
C LEU A 45 12.08 10.81 -6.44
N ASN A 46 12.28 10.97 -7.76
CA ASN A 46 11.19 11.11 -8.71
C ASN A 46 10.56 9.77 -9.15
N THR A 47 11.30 8.66 -9.11
CA THR A 47 10.81 7.33 -9.57
C THR A 47 10.48 6.36 -8.44
N VAL A 48 11.15 6.44 -7.29
CA VAL A 48 10.96 5.50 -6.18
C VAL A 48 10.28 6.18 -5.01
N ALA A 49 10.85 7.30 -4.51
CA ALA A 49 10.35 7.94 -3.30
C ALA A 49 8.90 8.43 -3.43
N THR A 50 8.52 8.95 -4.61
CA THR A 50 7.14 9.39 -4.89
C THR A 50 6.09 8.29 -4.74
N LEU A 51 6.46 7.02 -4.94
CA LEU A 51 5.53 5.89 -4.78
C LEU A 51 5.12 5.71 -3.32
N TYR A 52 6.02 6.01 -2.37
CA TYR A 52 5.73 5.87 -0.93
C TYR A 52 4.63 6.81 -0.42
N ASN A 53 4.39 7.93 -1.12
CA ASN A 53 3.26 8.82 -0.83
C ASN A 53 1.89 8.15 -0.97
N TYR A 54 1.84 6.98 -1.63
CA TYR A 54 0.62 6.22 -1.84
C TYR A 54 0.48 5.02 -0.89
N VAL A 55 1.48 4.68 -0.06
CA VAL A 55 1.36 3.61 0.95
C VAL A 55 0.39 4.05 2.04
N GLY A 56 0.62 5.25 2.59
CA GLY A 56 -0.38 5.95 3.39
C GLY A 56 -1.37 6.69 2.49
N GLY A 57 -2.32 7.38 3.10
CA GLY A 57 -3.28 8.19 2.37
C GLY A 57 -3.94 9.23 3.28
N TYR A 58 -4.57 10.23 2.66
CA TYR A 58 -5.30 11.29 3.35
C TYR A 58 -6.68 11.56 2.74
N SER A 59 -7.04 10.77 1.73
CA SER A 59 -8.30 10.84 1.02
C SER A 59 -8.99 9.48 1.11
N ASP A 60 -10.32 9.50 1.11
CA ASP A 60 -11.14 8.29 1.09
C ASP A 60 -10.70 7.34 -0.04
N SER A 61 -10.73 6.04 0.25
CA SER A 61 -10.38 4.95 -0.68
C SER A 61 -8.91 4.94 -1.15
N GLN A 62 -8.03 5.74 -0.53
CA GLN A 62 -6.59 5.77 -0.85
C GLN A 62 -5.72 5.40 0.35
N GLY A 63 -4.54 4.85 0.08
CA GLY A 63 -3.67 4.32 1.11
C GLY A 63 -4.04 2.89 1.49
N LEU A 64 -3.05 2.12 1.93
CA LEU A 64 -3.24 0.73 2.36
C LEU A 64 -3.97 0.67 3.70
N GLN A 65 -3.78 1.67 4.56
CA GLN A 65 -4.44 1.79 5.86
C GLN A 65 -4.72 3.25 6.21
N GLY A 66 -5.64 3.43 7.16
CA GLY A 66 -5.84 4.69 7.88
C GLY A 66 -6.85 5.66 7.28
N THR A 67 -7.26 5.53 6.03
CA THR A 67 -8.33 6.36 5.45
C THR A 67 -9.69 5.67 5.51
N TYR A 68 -10.76 6.43 5.26
CA TYR A 68 -12.10 5.87 5.14
C TYR A 68 -12.28 5.12 3.82
N ARG A 69 -13.12 4.07 3.84
CA ARG A 69 -13.63 3.38 2.64
C ARG A 69 -12.54 2.77 1.74
N GLY A 70 -11.34 2.55 2.27
CA GLY A 70 -10.18 1.99 1.56
C GLY A 70 -9.90 0.52 1.87
N VAL A 71 -8.68 0.09 1.53
CA VAL A 71 -8.21 -1.30 1.66
C VAL A 71 -8.45 -1.84 3.08
N TYR A 72 -8.06 -1.11 4.12
CA TYR A 72 -8.28 -1.51 5.51
C TYR A 72 -9.77 -1.72 5.81
N ASP A 73 -10.62 -0.73 5.52
CA ASP A 73 -12.05 -0.78 5.84
C ASP A 73 -12.77 -1.95 5.14
N LEU A 74 -12.40 -2.24 3.89
CA LEU A 74 -12.97 -3.36 3.13
C LEU A 74 -12.53 -4.73 3.65
N ASN A 75 -11.41 -4.81 4.38
CA ASN A 75 -10.91 -6.03 5.01
C ASN A 75 -11.27 -6.13 6.50
N THR A 76 -11.69 -5.04 7.14
CA THR A 76 -12.04 -5.02 8.57
C THR A 76 -13.55 -5.08 8.78
N PHE A 77 -14.34 -4.23 8.12
CA PHE A 77 -15.80 -4.16 8.33
C PHE A 77 -16.59 -5.25 7.58
N THR A 78 -15.89 -6.16 6.91
CA THR A 78 -16.43 -7.39 6.34
C THR A 78 -16.14 -8.60 7.22
N THR A 79 -15.53 -8.40 8.39
CA THR A 79 -15.19 -9.47 9.35
C THR A 79 -16.03 -9.35 10.62
N ASP A 80 -15.82 -10.29 11.54
CA ASP A 80 -16.34 -10.24 12.90
C ASP A 80 -15.50 -9.35 13.83
N GLU A 81 -14.40 -8.72 13.40
CA GLU A 81 -13.57 -7.89 14.29
C GLU A 81 -14.23 -6.56 14.67
N ALA A 82 -14.87 -5.90 13.70
CA ALA A 82 -15.42 -4.57 13.89
C ALA A 82 -16.69 -4.32 13.06
N ILE A 83 -17.53 -3.43 13.56
CA ILE A 83 -18.76 -2.98 12.94
C ILE A 83 -18.84 -1.46 12.96
N LEU A 84 -19.54 -0.90 11.98
CA LEU A 84 -19.87 0.52 11.95
C LEU A 84 -21.40 0.69 11.85
N PRO A 85 -22.11 0.79 12.99
CA PRO A 85 -23.56 0.90 13.00
C PRO A 85 -24.01 2.33 12.71
N THR A 86 -25.19 2.47 12.11
CA THR A 86 -25.91 3.74 12.03
C THR A 86 -26.23 4.24 13.44
N ARG A 87 -25.84 5.48 13.76
CA ARG A 87 -26.12 6.11 15.06
C ARG A 87 -26.80 7.45 14.85
N GLY A 88 -28.10 7.51 15.11
CA GLY A 88 -28.89 8.71 14.85
C GLY A 88 -28.87 9.06 13.36
N GLY A 89 -28.42 10.27 13.02
CA GLY A 89 -28.24 10.72 11.64
C GLY A 89 -26.91 10.32 11.00
N ASP A 90 -25.96 9.80 11.78
CA ASP A 90 -24.61 9.50 11.31
C ASP A 90 -24.48 8.06 10.82
N TRP A 91 -23.52 7.84 9.92
CA TRP A 91 -23.04 6.52 9.52
C TRP A 91 -24.03 5.61 8.77
N TYR A 92 -25.19 6.11 8.37
CA TYR A 92 -26.05 5.35 7.47
C TYR A 92 -25.39 5.21 6.08
N ASP A 93 -24.88 6.31 5.52
CA ASP A 93 -24.12 6.32 4.25
C ASP A 93 -24.78 5.54 3.11
N GLY A 94 -26.11 5.64 3.00
CA GLY A 94 -26.88 4.89 2.00
C GLY A 94 -26.86 3.37 2.21
N GLY A 95 -26.59 2.91 3.43
CA GLY A 95 -26.46 1.50 3.78
C GLY A 95 -25.07 0.91 3.53
N PHE A 96 -24.06 1.70 3.17
CA PHE A 96 -22.74 1.20 2.77
C PHE A 96 -22.09 0.30 3.83
N TRP A 97 -21.93 0.79 5.07
CA TRP A 97 -21.26 0.03 6.14
C TRP A 97 -22.03 -1.22 6.57
N GLN A 98 -23.36 -1.12 6.62
CA GLN A 98 -24.22 -2.28 6.88
C GLN A 98 -24.09 -3.32 5.76
N GLY A 99 -23.99 -2.86 4.51
CA GLY A 99 -23.75 -3.71 3.35
C GLY A 99 -22.43 -4.46 3.44
N LEU A 100 -21.35 -3.79 3.89
CA LEU A 100 -20.07 -4.45 4.17
C LEU A 100 -20.19 -5.52 5.25
N PHE A 101 -20.77 -5.19 6.42
CA PHE A 101 -20.85 -6.16 7.52
C PHE A 101 -21.74 -7.37 7.20
N LEU A 102 -22.84 -7.16 6.47
CA LEU A 102 -23.79 -8.22 6.11
C LEU A 102 -23.42 -8.96 4.82
N HIS A 103 -22.30 -8.62 4.17
CA HIS A 103 -21.92 -9.14 2.85
C HIS A 103 -22.99 -8.94 1.77
N LYS A 104 -23.67 -7.80 1.81
CA LYS A 104 -24.79 -7.43 0.89
C LYS A 104 -24.45 -6.25 -0.03
N TRP A 105 -23.18 -5.94 -0.22
CA TRP A 105 -22.79 -4.95 -1.22
C TRP A 105 -23.12 -5.46 -2.63
N GLY A 106 -23.70 -4.59 -3.45
CA GLY A 106 -23.96 -4.89 -4.86
C GLY A 106 -22.70 -4.73 -5.73
N VAL A 107 -22.88 -4.86 -7.04
CA VAL A 107 -21.82 -4.63 -8.03
C VAL A 107 -21.50 -3.14 -8.25
N SER A 108 -22.31 -2.24 -7.70
CA SER A 108 -22.21 -0.80 -7.85
C SER A 108 -21.84 -0.15 -6.52
N SER A 109 -20.55 -0.21 -6.15
CA SER A 109 -20.01 0.45 -4.96
C SER A 109 -18.89 1.39 -5.35
N ASP A 110 -19.09 2.70 -5.11
CA ASP A 110 -18.10 3.72 -5.45
C ASP A 110 -16.80 3.57 -4.65
N ALA A 111 -16.89 3.17 -3.39
CA ALA A 111 -15.71 2.92 -2.55
C ALA A 111 -14.87 1.73 -3.06
N ILE A 112 -15.54 0.63 -3.45
CA ILE A 112 -14.84 -0.56 -3.99
C ILE A 112 -14.18 -0.21 -5.33
N ARG A 113 -14.89 0.53 -6.20
CA ARG A 113 -14.36 1.04 -7.47
C ARG A 113 -13.18 1.98 -7.25
N ALA A 114 -13.28 2.94 -6.34
CA ALA A 114 -12.22 3.89 -6.03
C ALA A 114 -10.98 3.19 -5.44
N THR A 115 -11.18 2.16 -4.60
CA THR A 115 -10.07 1.34 -4.08
C THR A 115 -9.38 0.56 -5.21
N TRP A 116 -10.14 -0.03 -6.14
CA TRP A 116 -9.59 -0.65 -7.35
C TRP A 116 -8.76 0.34 -8.18
N GLU A 117 -9.32 1.52 -8.46
CA GLU A 117 -8.66 2.58 -9.22
C GLU A 117 -7.38 3.06 -8.52
N TYR A 118 -7.38 3.19 -7.19
CA TYR A 118 -6.20 3.51 -6.39
C TYR A 118 -5.10 2.46 -6.55
N LEU A 119 -5.42 1.17 -6.39
CA LEU A 119 -4.43 0.10 -6.51
C LEU A 119 -3.80 0.07 -7.91
N TYR A 120 -4.61 0.23 -8.97
CA TYR A 120 -4.12 0.29 -10.35
C TYR A 120 -3.34 1.58 -10.66
N LYS A 121 -3.73 2.72 -10.10
CA LYS A 121 -2.98 3.97 -10.23
C LYS A 121 -1.54 3.76 -9.80
N VAL A 122 -1.31 3.13 -8.65
CA VAL A 122 0.04 2.90 -8.13
C VAL A 122 0.81 1.89 -8.99
N ILE A 123 0.15 0.87 -9.54
CA ILE A 123 0.76 -0.05 -10.50
C ILE A 123 1.23 0.68 -11.76
N VAL A 124 0.40 1.56 -12.34
CA VAL A 124 0.75 2.34 -13.54
C VAL A 124 1.90 3.31 -13.23
N LEU A 125 1.91 3.96 -12.06
CA LEU A 125 3.02 4.80 -11.62
C LEU A 125 4.32 3.99 -11.45
N SER A 126 4.22 2.76 -10.93
CA SER A 126 5.35 1.85 -10.80
C SER A 126 5.89 1.44 -12.18
N ASN A 127 5.01 1.15 -13.16
CA ASN A 127 5.42 0.85 -14.53
C ASN A 127 6.16 2.04 -15.17
N LYS A 128 5.65 3.27 -15.03
CA LYS A 128 6.34 4.48 -15.51
C LYS A 128 7.73 4.62 -14.88
N SER A 129 7.81 4.36 -13.57
CA SER A 129 9.06 4.45 -12.82
C SER A 129 10.08 3.42 -13.31
N LEU A 130 9.66 2.19 -13.59
CA LEU A 130 10.52 1.14 -14.16
C LEU A 130 11.01 1.49 -15.57
N GLU A 131 10.12 2.01 -16.42
CA GLU A 131 10.47 2.45 -17.78
C GLU A 131 11.51 3.58 -17.74
N ARG A 132 11.33 4.59 -16.87
CA ARG A 132 12.30 5.69 -16.69
C ARG A 132 13.63 5.23 -16.09
N LEU A 133 13.60 4.34 -15.10
CA LEU A 133 14.81 3.77 -14.51
C LEU A 133 15.60 2.96 -15.56
N ASP A 134 14.93 2.17 -16.39
CA ASP A 134 15.55 1.41 -17.47
C ASP A 134 16.20 2.33 -18.54
N GLU A 135 15.52 3.39 -18.96
CA GLU A 135 16.07 4.41 -19.85
C GLU A 135 17.34 5.04 -19.26
N PHE A 136 17.29 5.49 -18.00
CA PHE A 136 18.42 6.10 -17.33
C PHE A 136 19.58 5.11 -17.15
N TYR A 137 19.30 3.84 -16.84
CA TYR A 137 20.32 2.79 -16.72
C TYR A 137 21.03 2.54 -18.05
N LYS A 138 20.30 2.46 -19.16
CA LYS A 138 20.88 2.30 -20.50
C LYS A 138 21.81 3.43 -20.90
N GLN A 139 21.53 4.65 -20.43
CA GLN A 139 22.35 5.84 -20.72
C GLN A 139 23.57 5.96 -19.81
N THR A 140 23.43 5.66 -18.52
CA THR A 140 24.45 5.98 -17.51
C THR A 140 25.19 4.78 -16.96
N ASN A 141 24.62 3.57 -17.10
CA ASN A 141 25.06 2.34 -16.45
C ASN A 141 25.27 2.52 -14.92
N ASN A 142 24.44 3.35 -14.29
CA ASN A 142 24.60 3.70 -12.89
C ASN A 142 24.31 2.49 -11.97
N ARG A 143 25.27 2.20 -11.08
CA ARG A 143 25.26 1.03 -10.19
C ARG A 143 24.08 0.95 -9.21
N TYR A 144 23.41 2.05 -8.90
CA TYR A 144 22.29 2.07 -7.93
C TYR A 144 20.95 1.69 -8.57
N ILE A 145 20.82 1.86 -9.89
CA ILE A 145 19.55 1.69 -10.58
C ILE A 145 18.98 0.27 -10.49
N PRO A 146 19.77 -0.82 -10.54
CA PRO A 146 19.22 -2.16 -10.33
C PRO A 146 18.51 -2.34 -8.97
N ALA A 147 19.04 -1.71 -7.90
CA ALA A 147 18.38 -1.75 -6.59
C ALA A 147 17.09 -0.92 -6.57
N TYR A 148 17.08 0.23 -7.25
CA TYR A 148 15.87 1.06 -7.38
C TYR A 148 14.78 0.35 -8.18
N MET A 149 15.15 -0.30 -9.29
CA MET A 149 14.22 -1.12 -10.08
C MET A 149 13.67 -2.28 -9.24
N ALA A 150 14.52 -2.95 -8.45
CA ALA A 150 14.07 -4.01 -7.54
C ALA A 150 13.05 -3.50 -6.52
N GLU A 151 13.29 -2.32 -5.92
CA GLU A 151 12.37 -1.70 -4.97
C GLU A 151 11.02 -1.37 -5.63
N VAL A 152 11.02 -0.77 -6.83
CA VAL A 152 9.78 -0.48 -7.57
C VAL A 152 9.06 -1.75 -8.00
N ARG A 153 9.78 -2.81 -8.39
CA ARG A 153 9.19 -4.12 -8.72
C ARG A 153 8.51 -4.74 -7.51
N ALA A 154 9.18 -4.76 -6.37
CA ALA A 154 8.61 -5.24 -5.12
C ALA A 154 7.39 -4.40 -4.69
N PHE A 155 7.45 -3.09 -4.90
CA PHE A 155 6.36 -2.17 -4.63
C PHE A 155 5.14 -2.49 -5.52
N ARG A 156 5.33 -2.62 -6.83
CA ARG A 156 4.29 -3.04 -7.77
C ARG A 156 3.68 -4.40 -7.39
N ALA A 157 4.53 -5.35 -7.00
CA ALA A 157 4.11 -6.68 -6.57
C ALA A 157 3.23 -6.62 -5.30
N MET A 158 3.56 -5.77 -4.33
CA MET A 158 2.73 -5.54 -3.14
C MET A 158 1.32 -5.04 -3.50
N TYR A 159 1.19 -4.16 -4.49
CA TYR A 159 -0.13 -3.67 -4.93
C TYR A 159 -0.93 -4.72 -5.73
N TYR A 160 -0.26 -5.54 -6.54
CA TYR A 160 -0.90 -6.71 -7.14
C TYR A 160 -1.32 -7.75 -6.09
N TYR A 161 -0.57 -7.91 -5.00
CA TYR A 161 -0.97 -8.74 -3.86
C TYR A 161 -2.32 -8.30 -3.28
N TYR A 162 -2.52 -7.00 -3.01
CA TYR A 162 -3.82 -6.51 -2.54
C TYR A 162 -4.94 -6.73 -3.58
N LEU A 163 -4.66 -6.56 -4.88
CA LEU A 163 -5.64 -6.82 -5.93
C LEU A 163 -6.05 -8.30 -6.00
N VAL A 164 -5.12 -9.23 -5.97
CA VAL A 164 -5.42 -10.68 -6.06
C VAL A 164 -6.10 -11.21 -4.80
N ASP A 165 -5.82 -10.59 -3.65
CA ASP A 165 -6.44 -10.93 -2.38
C ASP A 165 -7.91 -10.48 -2.35
N MET A 166 -8.17 -9.22 -2.68
CA MET A 166 -9.51 -8.61 -2.60
C MET A 166 -10.41 -8.95 -3.79
N PHE A 167 -9.87 -9.05 -5.00
CA PHE A 167 -10.66 -9.18 -6.23
C PHE A 167 -10.44 -10.50 -6.99
N GLY A 168 -9.41 -11.27 -6.61
CA GLY A 168 -9.07 -12.53 -7.27
C GLY A 168 -8.52 -12.34 -8.68
N ARG A 169 -9.38 -12.35 -9.69
CA ARG A 169 -8.96 -12.28 -11.10
C ARG A 169 -8.86 -10.84 -11.58
N VAL A 170 -7.64 -10.40 -11.83
CA VAL A 170 -7.35 -9.01 -12.21
C VAL A 170 -6.46 -8.95 -13.46
N PRO A 171 -6.55 -7.92 -14.31
CA PRO A 171 -5.61 -7.77 -15.42
C PRO A 171 -4.16 -7.52 -15.00
N LEU A 172 -3.22 -8.18 -15.66
CA LEU A 172 -1.79 -7.85 -15.54
C LEU A 172 -1.39 -6.76 -16.53
N VAL A 173 -1.23 -5.54 -16.03
CA VAL A 173 -0.76 -4.36 -16.76
C VAL A 173 0.70 -4.08 -16.37
N LEU A 174 1.64 -4.39 -17.25
CA LEU A 174 3.09 -4.32 -16.97
C LEU A 174 3.83 -3.22 -17.73
N SER A 175 3.11 -2.41 -18.52
CA SER A 175 3.61 -1.16 -19.12
C SER A 175 2.68 -0.01 -18.74
N SER A 176 3.22 1.21 -18.71
CA SER A 176 2.44 2.42 -18.49
C SER A 176 1.55 2.81 -19.68
N SER A 177 1.79 2.21 -20.85
CA SER A 177 1.17 2.57 -22.13
C SER A 177 0.27 1.49 -22.72
N THR A 178 -0.08 0.44 -21.94
CA THR A 178 -0.95 -0.64 -22.39
C THR A 178 -2.31 -0.09 -22.85
N PRO A 179 -2.72 -0.30 -24.13
CA PRO A 179 -4.01 0.15 -24.61
C PRO A 179 -5.16 -0.60 -23.92
N MET A 180 -6.23 0.10 -23.55
CA MET A 180 -7.38 -0.50 -22.84
C MET A 180 -8.01 -1.69 -23.58
N LYS A 181 -8.02 -1.65 -24.93
CA LYS A 181 -8.53 -2.76 -25.77
C LYS A 181 -7.74 -4.07 -25.62
N ASP A 182 -6.48 -3.98 -25.16
CA ASP A 182 -5.58 -5.11 -25.01
C ASP A 182 -5.55 -5.64 -23.56
N VAL A 183 -6.19 -4.92 -22.62
CA VAL A 183 -6.30 -5.31 -21.21
C VAL A 183 -7.28 -6.47 -21.08
N LYS A 184 -6.80 -7.61 -20.56
CA LYS A 184 -7.58 -8.83 -20.33
C LYS A 184 -7.38 -9.28 -18.89
N GLN A 185 -8.42 -9.85 -18.28
CA GLN A 185 -8.28 -10.46 -16.96
C GLN A 185 -7.31 -11.65 -17.04
N SER A 186 -6.37 -11.68 -16.10
CA SER A 186 -5.54 -12.85 -15.84
C SER A 186 -6.24 -13.76 -14.83
N THR A 187 -5.88 -15.02 -14.84
CA THR A 187 -6.26 -15.97 -13.80
C THR A 187 -5.66 -15.55 -12.45
N ARG A 188 -6.24 -16.02 -11.35
CA ARG A 188 -5.74 -15.69 -10.01
C ARG A 188 -4.31 -16.21 -9.82
N GLN A 189 -4.07 -17.42 -10.34
CA GLN A 189 -2.77 -18.06 -10.31
C GLN A 189 -1.69 -17.28 -11.09
N GLU A 190 -1.98 -16.79 -12.29
CA GLU A 190 -1.01 -16.02 -13.09
C GLU A 190 -0.57 -14.73 -12.37
N VAL A 191 -1.52 -14.04 -11.72
CA VAL A 191 -1.20 -12.83 -10.94
C VAL A 191 -0.33 -13.20 -9.73
N PHE A 192 -0.69 -14.27 -9.02
CA PHE A 192 0.07 -14.79 -7.90
C PHE A 192 1.51 -15.18 -8.28
N GLU A 193 1.69 -15.92 -9.37
CA GLU A 193 2.99 -16.34 -9.88
C GLU A 193 3.86 -15.15 -10.27
N LEU A 194 3.28 -14.12 -10.91
CA LEU A 194 4.00 -12.87 -11.19
C LEU A 194 4.47 -12.19 -9.88
N VAL A 195 3.57 -12.05 -8.90
CA VAL A 195 3.88 -11.37 -7.63
C VAL A 195 5.01 -12.09 -6.89
N VAL A 196 4.92 -13.42 -6.78
CA VAL A 196 5.97 -14.25 -6.17
C VAL A 196 7.29 -14.06 -6.91
N LYS A 197 7.29 -14.17 -8.25
CA LYS A 197 8.50 -14.00 -9.06
C LYS A 197 9.13 -12.62 -8.87
N GLU A 198 8.34 -11.55 -8.96
CA GLU A 198 8.82 -10.17 -8.80
C GLU A 198 9.47 -9.96 -7.43
N LEU A 199 8.86 -10.47 -6.36
CA LEU A 199 9.41 -10.37 -5.01
C LEU A 199 10.67 -11.21 -4.81
N GLN A 200 10.70 -12.46 -5.32
CA GLN A 200 11.87 -13.33 -5.21
C GLN A 200 13.09 -12.79 -5.96
N GLU A 201 12.88 -12.21 -7.14
CA GLU A 201 13.95 -11.60 -7.92
C GLU A 201 14.39 -10.24 -7.36
N ALA A 202 13.45 -9.47 -6.77
CA ALA A 202 13.78 -8.18 -6.16
C ALA A 202 14.52 -8.33 -4.83
N ALA A 203 14.11 -9.27 -3.97
CA ALA A 203 14.57 -9.37 -2.58
C ALA A 203 16.12 -9.37 -2.40
N PRO A 204 16.92 -10.07 -3.24
CA PRO A 204 18.38 -10.04 -3.14
C PRO A 204 19.01 -8.67 -3.37
N LEU A 205 18.34 -7.78 -4.10
CA LEU A 205 18.80 -6.44 -4.46
C LEU A 205 18.31 -5.35 -3.49
N LEU A 206 17.41 -5.69 -2.57
CA LEU A 206 16.89 -4.77 -1.56
C LEU A 206 17.82 -4.68 -0.34
N SER A 207 17.79 -3.52 0.32
CA SER A 207 18.50 -3.31 1.58
C SER A 207 18.02 -4.26 2.68
N ALA A 208 18.91 -4.69 3.57
CA ALA A 208 18.55 -5.46 4.77
C ALA A 208 18.17 -4.56 5.97
N GLU A 209 18.24 -3.23 5.81
CA GLU A 209 17.88 -2.27 6.85
C GLU A 209 16.41 -2.38 7.25
N ARG A 210 16.09 -1.85 8.43
CA ARG A 210 14.76 -1.93 9.01
C ARG A 210 13.87 -0.79 8.55
N SER A 211 12.66 -1.12 8.11
CA SER A 211 11.69 -0.13 7.66
C SER A 211 11.20 0.78 8.78
N ASN A 212 11.19 0.32 10.03
CA ASN A 212 10.68 1.11 11.16
C ASN A 212 11.71 2.06 11.79
N GLN A 213 12.99 1.96 11.42
CA GLN A 213 14.04 2.78 12.01
C GLN A 213 14.24 4.07 11.20
N LEU A 214 14.42 5.19 11.91
CA LEU A 214 14.72 6.48 11.30
C LEU A 214 16.01 6.42 10.46
N GLY A 215 15.99 7.07 9.30
CA GLY A 215 17.11 7.11 8.36
C GLY A 215 16.65 6.89 6.92
N ASP A 216 17.59 6.56 6.04
CA ASP A 216 17.35 6.44 4.59
C ASP A 216 16.32 5.37 4.23
N TYR A 217 16.08 4.39 5.12
CA TYR A 217 15.17 3.26 4.91
C TYR A 217 13.85 3.34 5.69
N TYR A 218 13.61 4.45 6.41
CA TYR A 218 12.38 4.62 7.18
C TYR A 218 11.15 4.61 6.28
N GLY A 219 10.21 3.70 6.55
CA GLY A 219 9.00 3.47 5.78
C GLY A 219 9.20 2.76 4.43
N ARG A 220 10.42 2.32 4.11
CA ARG A 220 10.73 1.71 2.81
C ARG A 220 10.49 0.21 2.77
N LEU A 221 10.22 -0.30 1.58
CA LEU A 221 10.12 -1.72 1.26
C LEU A 221 11.55 -2.30 1.18
N THR A 222 12.00 -2.83 2.31
CA THR A 222 13.30 -3.49 2.43
C THR A 222 13.19 -5.00 2.23
N ARG A 223 14.32 -5.71 2.18
CA ARG A 223 14.37 -7.18 2.04
C ARG A 223 13.54 -7.92 3.11
N PRO A 224 13.58 -7.56 4.41
CA PRO A 224 12.65 -8.11 5.40
C PRO A 224 11.17 -7.98 5.00
N VAL A 225 10.77 -6.84 4.43
CA VAL A 225 9.40 -6.61 3.96
C VAL A 225 9.05 -7.53 2.79
N ALA A 226 9.96 -7.71 1.84
CA ALA A 226 9.77 -8.65 0.74
C ALA A 226 9.64 -10.11 1.23
N TYR A 227 10.47 -10.54 2.19
CA TYR A 227 10.35 -11.87 2.81
C TYR A 227 9.02 -12.04 3.55
N PHE A 228 8.56 -11.00 4.25
CA PHE A 228 7.26 -11.02 4.91
C PHE A 228 6.11 -11.19 3.91
N LEU A 229 6.13 -10.44 2.80
CA LEU A 229 5.13 -10.59 1.73
C LEU A 229 5.19 -11.99 1.10
N LEU A 230 6.39 -12.53 0.85
CA LEU A 230 6.58 -13.89 0.31
C LEU A 230 6.05 -14.97 1.27
N ALA A 231 6.26 -14.82 2.57
CA ALA A 231 5.67 -15.70 3.58
C ALA A 231 4.14 -15.64 3.55
N LYS A 232 3.54 -14.43 3.47
CA LYS A 232 2.07 -14.28 3.35
C LYS A 232 1.51 -14.89 2.07
N LEU A 233 2.21 -14.74 0.94
CA LEU A 233 1.84 -15.33 -0.34
C LEU A 233 1.88 -16.86 -0.29
N ALA A 234 2.95 -17.42 0.28
CA ALA A 234 3.06 -18.86 0.46
C ALA A 234 1.98 -19.42 1.39
N LEU A 235 1.66 -18.73 2.49
CA LEU A 235 0.60 -19.12 3.42
C LEU A 235 -0.78 -19.19 2.73
N ASN A 236 -1.03 -18.32 1.75
CA ASN A 236 -2.29 -18.24 1.02
C ASN A 236 -2.23 -18.92 -0.37
N ALA A 237 -1.19 -19.72 -0.62
CA ALA A 237 -0.94 -20.30 -1.94
C ALA A 237 -2.11 -21.16 -2.44
N GLU A 238 -2.76 -21.94 -1.57
CA GLU A 238 -3.92 -22.74 -1.92
C GLU A 238 -5.09 -21.89 -2.46
N VAL A 239 -5.32 -20.74 -1.84
CA VAL A 239 -6.40 -19.80 -2.21
C VAL A 239 -6.08 -19.10 -3.53
N TYR A 240 -4.83 -18.71 -3.73
CA TYR A 240 -4.39 -17.95 -4.90
C TYR A 240 -4.17 -18.83 -6.14
N THR A 241 -3.82 -20.10 -5.96
CA THR A 241 -3.69 -21.08 -7.06
C THR A 241 -5.02 -21.73 -7.42
N ASN A 242 -6.09 -21.53 -6.64
CA ASN A 242 -7.42 -22.02 -6.98
C ASN A 242 -8.10 -21.16 -8.06
N ASN A 243 -7.94 -21.55 -9.32
CA ASN A 243 -8.60 -20.88 -10.44
C ASN A 243 -10.10 -21.19 -10.56
N ASN A 244 -10.65 -22.19 -9.86
CA ASN A 244 -12.06 -22.55 -9.90
C ASN A 244 -12.62 -22.79 -8.49
N TRP A 245 -12.65 -21.73 -7.68
CA TRP A 245 -13.08 -21.79 -6.27
C TRP A 245 -14.54 -22.22 -6.08
N THR A 246 -15.36 -22.23 -7.14
CA THR A 246 -16.73 -22.75 -7.10
C THR A 246 -16.83 -24.28 -7.28
N ALA A 247 -15.74 -24.96 -7.64
CA ALA A 247 -15.74 -26.41 -7.88
C ALA A 247 -15.80 -27.25 -6.59
N GLY A 248 -15.65 -26.64 -5.41
CA GLY A 248 -15.63 -27.34 -4.12
C GLY A 248 -14.34 -28.11 -3.84
N SER A 249 -13.32 -28.00 -4.70
CA SER A 249 -11.96 -28.50 -4.47
C SER A 249 -10.99 -27.33 -4.34
N GLN A 250 -10.01 -27.49 -3.44
CA GLN A 250 -8.94 -26.53 -3.19
C GLN A 250 -7.59 -27.24 -3.41
N PRO A 251 -6.62 -26.60 -4.08
CA PRO A 251 -5.26 -27.11 -4.16
C PRO A 251 -4.69 -27.33 -2.75
N ASP A 252 -3.89 -28.40 -2.57
CA ASP A 252 -3.13 -28.61 -1.34
C ASP A 252 -1.82 -27.80 -1.44
N GLY A 253 -1.47 -27.06 -0.38
CA GLY A 253 -0.24 -26.29 -0.29
C GLY A 253 1.01 -27.15 -0.46
N LYS A 254 0.93 -28.45 -0.18
CA LYS A 254 1.98 -29.43 -0.48
C LYS A 254 2.24 -29.64 -1.98
N SER A 255 1.29 -29.28 -2.84
CA SER A 255 1.43 -29.36 -4.29
C SER A 255 1.86 -28.06 -4.97
N VAL A 256 1.96 -26.96 -4.21
CA VAL A 256 2.44 -25.66 -4.70
C VAL A 256 3.88 -25.46 -4.26
N PHE A 257 4.78 -25.19 -5.20
CA PHE A 257 6.22 -25.18 -4.95
C PHE A 257 6.86 -23.83 -5.28
N PHE A 258 7.92 -23.51 -4.54
CA PHE A 258 8.70 -22.28 -4.65
C PHE A 258 10.19 -22.66 -4.65
N GLU A 259 11.02 -21.83 -5.29
CA GLU A 259 12.47 -21.95 -5.24
C GLU A 259 13.02 -20.96 -4.22
N VAL A 260 13.55 -21.45 -3.09
CA VAL A 260 14.08 -20.62 -1.99
C VAL A 260 15.49 -21.07 -1.67
N GLY A 261 16.48 -20.17 -1.83
CA GLY A 261 17.88 -20.50 -1.52
C GLY A 261 18.45 -21.67 -2.34
N GLY A 262 17.93 -21.93 -3.54
CA GLY A 262 18.30 -23.07 -4.38
C GLY A 262 17.64 -24.39 -3.98
N GLN A 263 16.67 -24.37 -3.07
CA GLN A 263 15.86 -25.52 -2.69
C GLN A 263 14.43 -25.35 -3.19
N ARG A 264 13.84 -26.46 -3.66
CA ARG A 264 12.43 -26.53 -4.01
C ARG A 264 11.61 -26.91 -2.78
N LEU A 265 10.83 -25.96 -2.27
CA LEU A 265 10.03 -26.10 -1.06
C LEU A 265 8.54 -26.05 -1.40
N ASN A 266 7.71 -26.79 -0.67
CA ASN A 266 6.26 -26.61 -0.78
C ASN A 266 5.79 -25.31 -0.08
N ALA A 267 4.52 -24.95 -0.20
CA ALA A 267 3.99 -23.69 0.35
C ALA A 267 4.27 -23.53 1.85
N TRP A 268 4.05 -24.57 2.65
CA TRP A 268 4.22 -24.53 4.11
C TRP A 268 5.69 -24.44 4.53
N GLU A 269 6.55 -25.20 3.86
CA GLU A 269 8.01 -25.12 4.05
C GLU A 269 8.55 -23.74 3.64
N THR A 270 7.98 -23.15 2.59
CA THR A 270 8.31 -21.80 2.11
C THR A 270 7.97 -20.74 3.15
N VAL A 271 6.81 -20.85 3.82
CA VAL A 271 6.45 -19.96 4.94
C VAL A 271 7.52 -20.02 6.03
N ILE A 272 7.89 -21.22 6.46
CA ILE A 272 8.92 -21.43 7.49
C ILE A 272 10.23 -20.80 7.06
N ALA A 273 10.70 -21.09 5.84
CA ALA A 273 11.98 -20.58 5.34
C ALA A 273 12.07 -19.04 5.32
N TYR A 274 11.00 -18.35 4.93
CA TYR A 274 10.99 -16.87 4.95
C TYR A 274 10.84 -16.31 6.37
N CYS A 275 10.06 -16.96 7.25
CA CYS A 275 10.00 -16.59 8.67
C CYS A 275 11.36 -16.75 9.36
N ASP A 276 12.08 -17.83 9.07
CA ASP A 276 13.45 -18.06 9.56
C ASP A 276 14.42 -17.01 9.00
N SER A 277 14.28 -16.64 7.73
CA SER A 277 15.07 -15.57 7.10
C SER A 277 14.85 -14.22 7.78
N ILE A 278 13.62 -13.89 8.16
CA ILE A 278 13.28 -12.66 8.92
C ILE A 278 13.87 -12.73 10.32
N THR A 279 13.75 -13.88 11.00
CA THR A 279 14.32 -14.09 12.33
C THR A 279 15.85 -13.97 12.32
N ALA A 280 16.52 -14.49 11.29
CA ALA A 280 17.96 -14.37 11.09
C ALA A 280 18.44 -12.91 10.88
N LEU A 281 17.55 -12.03 10.42
CA LEU A 281 17.79 -10.57 10.35
C LEU A 281 17.55 -9.86 11.70
N GLY A 282 17.31 -10.63 12.78
CA GLY A 282 17.19 -10.16 14.15
C GLY A 282 15.81 -9.65 14.53
N TYR A 283 14.78 -9.88 13.71
CA TYR A 283 13.40 -9.58 14.11
C TYR A 283 12.92 -10.59 15.14
N GLN A 284 12.20 -10.10 16.15
CA GLN A 284 11.65 -10.92 17.22
C GLN A 284 10.42 -10.22 17.81
N LEU A 285 9.65 -10.94 18.62
CA LEU A 285 8.52 -10.34 19.33
C LEU A 285 9.02 -9.29 20.33
N SER A 286 8.32 -8.17 20.38
CA SER A 286 8.54 -7.12 21.37
C SER A 286 8.26 -7.64 22.78
N ARG A 287 8.92 -7.05 23.78
CA ARG A 287 8.78 -7.53 25.17
C ARG A 287 7.39 -7.22 25.72
N THR A 288 6.82 -6.10 25.27
CA THR A 288 5.48 -5.65 25.63
C THR A 288 4.67 -5.41 24.37
N TYR A 289 3.36 -5.59 24.47
CA TYR A 289 2.44 -5.42 23.36
C TYR A 289 2.44 -3.96 22.85
N GLU A 290 2.56 -2.99 23.76
CA GLU A 290 2.47 -1.56 23.45
C GLU A 290 3.66 -1.00 22.68
N GLU A 291 4.84 -1.64 22.74
CA GLU A 291 6.05 -1.19 22.01
C GLU A 291 5.78 -1.04 20.51
N ASN A 292 4.92 -1.89 19.94
CA ASN A 292 4.61 -1.87 18.51
C ASN A 292 3.64 -0.74 18.12
N PHE A 293 2.80 -0.28 19.07
CA PHE A 293 1.69 0.66 18.81
C PHE A 293 1.88 2.03 19.48
N SER A 294 3.01 2.22 20.16
CA SER A 294 3.37 3.49 20.77
C SER A 294 3.55 4.58 19.72
N VAL A 295 3.34 5.85 20.09
CA VAL A 295 3.53 7.00 19.18
C VAL A 295 4.94 7.02 18.60
N PHE A 296 5.93 6.68 19.43
CA PHE A 296 7.32 6.48 19.03
C PHE A 296 7.64 4.98 19.07
N ASN A 297 7.33 4.26 17.99
CA ASN A 297 7.51 2.82 17.86
C ASN A 297 8.71 2.43 16.97
N GLU A 298 9.58 3.38 16.65
CA GLU A 298 10.77 3.19 15.80
C GLU A 298 11.80 2.28 16.46
N THR A 299 11.72 2.11 17.79
CA THR A 299 12.55 1.18 18.57
C THR A 299 11.98 -0.23 18.66
N SER A 300 10.79 -0.49 18.11
CA SER A 300 10.22 -1.85 18.08
C SER A 300 11.17 -2.80 17.34
N VAL A 301 11.39 -3.97 17.95
CA VAL A 301 12.19 -5.04 17.35
C VAL A 301 11.34 -5.97 16.46
N GLU A 302 10.02 -5.79 16.50
CA GLU A 302 9.01 -6.62 15.82
C GLU A 302 8.49 -5.98 14.52
N ASN A 303 8.41 -4.65 14.45
CA ASN A 303 7.84 -3.93 13.31
C ASN A 303 8.66 -4.12 12.01
N ILE A 304 8.18 -4.98 11.09
CA ILE A 304 8.85 -5.27 9.81
C ILE A 304 8.64 -4.16 8.77
N PHE A 305 7.40 -3.71 8.60
CA PHE A 305 7.01 -2.65 7.67
C PHE A 305 6.10 -1.65 8.37
N THR A 306 6.44 -0.37 8.29
CA THR A 306 5.69 0.71 8.94
C THR A 306 5.32 1.78 7.93
N ILE A 307 4.12 2.34 8.07
CA ILE A 307 3.71 3.54 7.34
C ILE A 307 4.10 4.73 8.21
N PRO A 308 5.06 5.59 7.81
CA PRO A 308 5.41 6.76 8.59
C PRO A 308 4.23 7.70 8.78
N MET A 309 4.01 8.11 10.03
CA MET A 309 2.96 9.02 10.45
C MET A 309 3.58 10.13 11.28
N ASP A 310 3.34 11.38 10.91
CA ASP A 310 3.75 12.56 11.66
C ASP A 310 2.82 13.72 11.30
N LYS A 311 2.34 14.44 12.31
CA LYS A 311 1.34 15.50 12.14
C LYS A 311 1.84 16.73 11.38
N ASN A 312 3.15 16.90 11.25
CA ASN A 312 3.79 18.07 10.64
C ASN A 312 4.46 17.72 9.31
N PHE A 313 5.03 16.52 9.18
CA PHE A 313 5.85 16.13 8.03
C PHE A 313 5.10 15.32 6.97
N TYR A 314 4.05 14.59 7.34
CA TYR A 314 3.33 13.72 6.41
C TYR A 314 1.86 14.10 6.36
N THR A 315 1.26 13.96 5.17
CA THR A 315 -0.18 14.16 4.98
C THR A 315 -1.00 12.94 5.38
N ASN A 316 -0.34 11.78 5.57
CA ASN A 316 -0.98 10.52 5.92
C ASN A 316 -1.91 10.65 7.13
N GLN A 317 -3.08 10.02 7.05
CA GLN A 317 -4.10 10.02 8.09
C GLN A 317 -4.35 8.60 8.61
N MET A 318 -4.65 8.50 9.91
CA MET A 318 -5.07 7.26 10.57
C MET A 318 -6.40 7.50 11.30
N GLN A 319 -7.46 7.60 10.51
CA GLN A 319 -8.83 7.90 10.94
C GLN A 319 -9.41 6.88 11.90
N TYR A 320 -8.88 5.65 11.93
CA TYR A 320 -9.34 4.61 12.86
C TYR A 320 -9.25 5.05 14.34
N LEU A 321 -8.19 5.78 14.71
CA LEU A 321 -7.98 6.28 16.07
C LEU A 321 -9.04 7.31 16.49
N PHE A 322 -9.63 7.99 15.51
CA PHE A 322 -10.59 9.07 15.68
C PHE A 322 -12.03 8.56 15.61
N ARG A 323 -12.35 7.78 14.58
CA ARG A 323 -13.70 7.27 14.33
C ARG A 323 -14.21 6.33 15.40
N SER A 324 -13.33 5.65 16.15
CA SER A 324 -13.74 4.64 17.14
C SER A 324 -14.29 5.21 18.44
N ARG A 325 -14.10 6.51 18.71
CA ARG A 325 -14.53 7.15 19.96
C ARG A 325 -15.77 7.99 19.76
N HIS A 326 -16.72 7.89 20.70
CA HIS A 326 -17.81 8.85 20.81
C HIS A 326 -17.24 10.26 21.03
N TYR A 327 -17.80 11.30 20.39
CA TYR A 327 -17.30 12.68 20.50
C TYR A 327 -17.25 13.18 21.96
N ASN A 328 -18.26 12.85 22.79
CA ASN A 328 -18.25 13.19 24.22
C ASN A 328 -17.10 12.50 24.97
N HIS A 329 -16.85 11.21 24.70
CA HIS A 329 -15.74 10.47 25.31
C HIS A 329 -14.39 11.02 24.87
N ALA A 330 -14.21 11.30 23.57
CA ALA A 330 -12.97 11.88 23.07
C ALA A 330 -12.70 13.26 23.69
N LYS A 331 -13.73 14.11 23.76
CA LYS A 331 -13.64 15.47 24.35
C LYS A 331 -13.24 15.42 25.82
N ALA A 332 -13.70 14.44 26.58
CA ALA A 332 -13.32 14.25 27.98
C ALA A 332 -11.80 14.04 28.15
N TYR A 333 -11.11 13.54 27.12
CA TYR A 333 -9.65 13.37 27.10
C TYR A 333 -8.92 14.48 26.33
N GLY A 334 -9.59 15.57 25.97
CA GLY A 334 -9.01 16.64 25.14
C GLY A 334 -8.74 16.23 23.68
N LEU A 335 -9.43 15.19 23.22
CA LEU A 335 -9.34 14.65 21.86
C LEU A 335 -10.65 14.91 21.10
N SER A 336 -10.66 14.51 19.85
CA SER A 336 -11.82 14.56 18.97
C SER A 336 -12.18 13.14 18.50
N GLY A 337 -13.45 12.92 18.11
CA GLY A 337 -13.95 11.62 17.65
C GLY A 337 -15.32 11.73 16.99
N GLU A 338 -15.81 10.63 16.41
CA GLU A 338 -16.97 10.63 15.49
C GLU A 338 -18.06 9.62 15.82
N ASN A 339 -17.94 8.87 16.91
CA ASN A 339 -18.93 7.85 17.28
C ASN A 339 -19.20 6.83 16.16
N GLY A 340 -18.14 6.39 15.46
CA GLY A 340 -18.17 5.53 14.28
C GLY A 340 -17.92 4.06 14.61
N SER A 341 -16.73 3.54 14.37
CA SER A 341 -16.51 2.09 14.48
C SER A 341 -16.58 1.59 15.92
N ALA A 342 -17.07 0.38 16.12
CA ALA A 342 -16.98 -0.36 17.38
C ALA A 342 -16.54 -1.80 17.11
N ALA A 343 -15.96 -2.45 18.12
CA ALA A 343 -15.74 -3.90 18.07
C ALA A 343 -17.09 -4.64 18.14
N THR A 344 -17.15 -5.83 17.57
CA THR A 344 -18.29 -6.73 17.81
C THR A 344 -18.19 -7.37 19.21
N ILE A 345 -19.29 -7.91 19.72
CA ILE A 345 -19.26 -8.61 21.01
C ILE A 345 -18.40 -9.88 20.91
N GLU A 346 -18.44 -10.54 19.76
CA GLU A 346 -17.65 -11.72 19.43
C GLU A 346 -16.15 -11.42 19.53
N ALA A 347 -15.69 -10.32 18.93
CA ALA A 347 -14.31 -9.88 19.03
C ALA A 347 -13.91 -9.59 20.49
N LEU A 348 -14.75 -8.88 21.25
CA LEU A 348 -14.48 -8.58 22.66
C LEU A 348 -14.40 -9.87 23.52
N ARG A 349 -15.22 -10.88 23.21
CA ARG A 349 -15.21 -12.18 23.92
C ARG A 349 -13.90 -12.96 23.73
N THR A 350 -13.18 -12.76 22.63
CA THR A 350 -11.84 -13.37 22.45
C THR A 350 -10.82 -12.88 23.50
N PHE A 351 -11.08 -11.72 24.10
CA PHE A 351 -10.32 -11.15 25.20
C PHE A 351 -10.97 -11.41 26.58
N GLY A 352 -11.96 -12.30 26.67
CA GLY A 352 -12.65 -12.62 27.92
C GLY A 352 -13.54 -11.49 28.45
N TYR A 353 -14.00 -10.58 27.59
CA TYR A 353 -14.95 -9.52 28.00
C TYR A 353 -16.19 -10.10 28.69
N ASP A 354 -16.62 -9.45 29.79
CA ASP A 354 -17.74 -9.88 30.64
C ASP A 354 -17.53 -11.24 31.32
N THR A 355 -16.27 -11.57 31.65
CA THR A 355 -15.89 -12.77 32.39
C THR A 355 -14.92 -12.44 33.53
N ASP A 356 -14.71 -13.39 34.44
CA ASP A 356 -13.72 -13.27 35.54
C ASP A 356 -12.27 -13.42 35.05
N SER A 357 -12.02 -13.69 33.77
CA SER A 357 -10.71 -13.96 33.19
C SER A 357 -10.43 -13.11 31.95
N VAL A 358 -10.52 -11.78 32.12
CA VAL A 358 -10.24 -10.80 31.06
C VAL A 358 -8.74 -10.81 30.70
N ASP A 359 -8.44 -10.89 29.41
CA ASP A 359 -7.08 -10.76 28.88
C ASP A 359 -6.53 -9.36 29.17
N VAL A 360 -5.30 -9.28 29.67
CA VAL A 360 -4.64 -8.01 30.03
C VAL A 360 -4.48 -7.02 28.85
N ARG A 361 -4.57 -7.50 27.61
CA ARG A 361 -4.55 -6.68 26.40
C ARG A 361 -5.88 -5.98 26.14
N PHE A 362 -6.99 -6.48 26.71
CA PHE A 362 -8.32 -5.91 26.51
C PHE A 362 -8.36 -4.41 26.81
N SER A 363 -7.86 -4.01 27.97
CA SER A 363 -7.83 -2.61 28.42
C SER A 363 -6.85 -1.73 27.64
N LYS A 364 -5.93 -2.34 26.87
CA LYS A 364 -5.01 -1.64 25.97
C LYS A 364 -5.62 -1.41 24.59
N CYS A 365 -6.47 -2.33 24.14
CA CYS A 365 -7.06 -2.32 22.79
C CYS A 365 -8.44 -1.65 22.73
N TYR A 366 -9.24 -1.75 23.80
CA TYR A 366 -10.65 -1.36 23.78
C TYR A 366 -11.02 -0.36 24.87
N PHE A 367 -11.89 0.58 24.51
CA PHE A 367 -12.66 1.36 25.45
C PHE A 367 -13.98 0.64 25.72
N ALA A 368 -14.19 0.18 26.95
CA ALA A 368 -15.40 -0.51 27.37
C ALA A 368 -15.82 -0.09 28.79
N GLY A 369 -17.09 -0.25 29.11
CA GLY A 369 -17.65 0.13 30.41
C GLY A 369 -17.87 1.65 30.56
N VAL A 370 -17.85 2.12 31.81
CA VAL A 370 -18.09 3.52 32.15
C VAL A 370 -16.86 4.35 31.83
N VAL A 371 -17.04 5.41 31.04
CA VAL A 371 -16.00 6.39 30.73
C VAL A 371 -16.07 7.53 31.75
N LEU A 372 -14.93 7.86 32.36
CA LEU A 372 -14.79 8.99 33.29
C LEU A 372 -13.96 10.10 32.64
N ASP A 373 -14.30 11.35 32.91
CA ASP A 373 -13.50 12.51 32.50
C ASP A 373 -12.28 12.72 33.41
N LEU A 374 -11.49 13.77 33.13
CA LEU A 374 -10.29 14.11 33.90
C LEU A 374 -10.59 14.48 35.37
N ASN A 375 -11.84 14.81 35.72
CA ASN A 375 -12.28 15.10 37.08
C ASN A 375 -12.84 13.86 37.80
N GLY A 376 -12.97 12.73 37.09
CA GLY A 376 -13.56 11.50 37.61
C GLY A 376 -15.08 11.40 37.44
N ASP A 377 -15.71 12.32 36.69
CA ASP A 377 -17.14 12.32 36.46
C ASP A 377 -17.53 11.41 35.28
N THR A 378 -18.65 10.70 35.41
CA THR A 378 -19.18 9.83 34.34
C THR A 378 -19.55 10.64 33.10
N VAL A 379 -18.92 10.32 31.97
CA VAL A 379 -19.26 10.88 30.66
C VAL A 379 -20.48 10.14 30.09
N ARG A 380 -21.54 10.89 29.79
CA ARG A 380 -22.74 10.34 29.15
C ARG A 380 -22.68 10.53 27.63
N ILE A 381 -23.12 9.50 26.91
CA ILE A 381 -23.28 9.49 25.45
C ILE A 381 -24.55 10.25 25.07
#